data_AF-A0A1I3T462-F1
#
_entry.id   AF-A0A1I3T462-F1
#
_cell.length_a   1.000
_cell.length_b   1.000
_cell.length_c   1.000
_cell.angle_alpha   90.00
_cell.angle_beta   90.00
_cell.angle_gamma   90.00
#
_symmetry.space_group_name_H-M   'P 1'
#
loop_
_entity.id
_entity.type
_entity.pdbx_description
1 polymer ?
#
loop_
_entity_poly.entity_id
_entity_poly.type
_entity_poly.pdbx_seq_one_letter_code
_entity_poly.pdbx_strand_id
1 'polypeptide(L)'
;MTFGAGISGVSFGWVFHGETEFSVELYIDAGDAEQNNAIFESLKEDQTTIESNLETEVVWEPLPNGRACRIKVPRPTPAPVEELTPDEQNELIDWGTNQMDAFREVIEPRLTQF
;
A
#
# COMPACT_ATOMS: atom_id res chain seq x y z
N MET A 1 0.93 11.07 -0.17
CA MET A 1 -0.37 11.53 0.38
C MET A 1 -1.05 10.33 1.03
N THR A 2 -1.73 10.49 2.16
CA THR A 2 -2.41 9.38 2.85
C THR A 2 -3.84 9.75 3.25
N PHE A 3 -4.69 8.74 3.44
CA PHE A 3 -6.03 8.86 3.99
C PHE A 3 -6.38 7.62 4.83
N GLY A 4 -7.30 7.78 5.78
CA GLY A 4 -7.62 6.71 6.74
C GLY A 4 -8.33 5.52 6.11
N ALA A 5 -8.07 4.33 6.65
CA ALA A 5 -8.67 3.07 6.22
C ALA A 5 -9.86 2.62 7.10
N GLY A 6 -10.44 3.53 7.89
CA GLY A 6 -11.53 3.24 8.83
C GLY A 6 -11.09 2.77 10.22
N ILE A 7 -9.84 2.33 10.36
CA ILE A 7 -9.22 1.95 11.64
C ILE A 7 -8.22 3.04 12.06
N SER A 8 -8.22 3.42 13.34
CA SER A 8 -7.28 4.41 13.86
C SER A 8 -5.84 3.94 13.68
N GLY A 9 -4.99 4.78 13.07
CA GLY A 9 -3.59 4.45 12.80
C GLY A 9 -3.35 3.58 11.57
N VAL A 10 -4.41 3.22 10.83
CA VAL A 10 -4.30 2.50 9.56
C VAL A 10 -4.69 3.44 8.42
N SER A 11 -3.84 3.54 7.39
CA SER A 11 -4.03 4.47 6.29
C SER A 11 -3.58 3.90 4.95
N PHE A 12 -4.33 4.22 3.91
CA PHE A 12 -3.89 4.07 2.53
C PHE A 12 -3.02 5.26 2.11
N GLY A 13 -2.13 5.06 1.16
CA GLY A 13 -1.32 6.15 0.65
C GLY A 13 -0.61 5.91 -0.67
N TRP A 14 -0.21 7.02 -1.28
CA TRP A 14 0.76 7.08 -2.36
C TRP A 14 2.09 7.57 -1.80
N VAL A 15 3.14 6.78 -1.96
CA VAL A 15 4.44 6.99 -1.32
C VAL A 15 5.56 6.73 -2.32
N PHE A 16 6.55 7.62 -2.35
CA PHE A 16 7.82 7.35 -3.03
C PHE A 16 8.78 6.69 -2.05
N HIS A 17 9.31 5.52 -2.41
CA HIS A 17 10.33 4.82 -1.64
C HIS A 17 11.68 4.96 -2.33
N GLY A 18 12.66 5.53 -1.62
CA GLY A 18 13.93 5.88 -2.23
C GLY A 18 13.75 6.86 -3.38
N GLU A 19 14.59 6.74 -4.40
CA GLU A 19 14.58 7.67 -5.54
C GLU A 19 13.68 7.19 -6.69
N THR A 20 13.56 5.88 -6.92
CA THR A 20 12.99 5.34 -8.16
C THR A 20 11.85 4.33 -7.96
N GLU A 21 11.09 4.43 -6.87
CA GLU A 21 9.91 3.61 -6.62
C GLU A 21 8.73 4.48 -6.19
N PHE A 22 7.60 4.33 -6.89
CA PHE A 22 6.32 4.90 -6.50
C PHE A 22 5.36 3.76 -6.13
N SER A 23 4.69 3.88 -4.98
CA SER A 23 3.92 2.79 -4.40
C SER A 23 2.54 3.25 -3.95
N VAL A 24 1.54 2.41 -4.20
CA VAL A 24 0.27 2.42 -3.47
C VAL A 24 0.43 1.50 -2.27
N GLU A 25 0.14 1.97 -1.06
CA GLU A 25 0.34 1.18 0.15
C GLU A 25 -0.79 1.29 1.17
N LEU A 26 -0.94 0.25 1.98
CA LEU A 26 -1.58 0.26 3.29
C LEU A 26 -0.48 0.30 4.35
N TYR A 27 -0.50 1.35 5.16
CA TYR A 27 0.34 1.50 6.34
C TYR A 27 -0.47 1.18 7.59
N ILE A 28 0.03 0.27 8.43
CA ILE A 28 -0.64 -0.23 9.64
C ILE A 28 0.21 0.15 10.85
N ASP A 29 -0.24 1.15 11.61
CA ASP A 29 0.33 1.54 12.89
C ASP A 29 -0.75 2.06 13.87
N ALA A 30 -1.56 1.15 14.40
CA ALA A 30 -2.60 1.41 15.40
C ALA A 30 -2.05 1.70 16.81
N GLY A 31 -0.73 1.83 16.97
CA GLY A 31 -0.08 2.10 18.26
C GLY A 31 0.18 0.86 19.12
N ASP A 32 -0.35 -0.31 18.74
CA ASP A 32 -0.13 -1.60 19.41
C ASP A 32 0.41 -2.65 18.43
N ALA A 33 1.52 -3.29 18.78
CA ALA A 33 2.21 -4.23 17.90
C ALA A 33 1.43 -5.53 17.68
N GLU A 34 0.70 -6.03 18.69
CA GLU A 34 -0.11 -7.24 18.56
C GLU A 34 -1.30 -6.98 17.63
N GLN A 35 -1.97 -5.83 17.79
CA GLN A 35 -3.05 -5.41 16.90
C GLN A 35 -2.57 -5.22 15.46
N ASN A 36 -1.44 -4.55 15.25
CA ASN A 36 -0.89 -4.34 13.91
C ASN A 36 -0.54 -5.67 13.23
N ASN A 37 0.06 -6.60 13.98
CA ASN A 37 0.37 -7.94 13.46
C ASN A 37 -0.91 -8.74 13.18
N ALA A 38 -1.95 -8.62 14.01
CA ALA A 38 -3.23 -9.29 13.78
C ALA A 38 -3.92 -8.81 12.49
N ILE A 39 -3.93 -7.49 12.24
CA ILE A 39 -4.45 -6.91 11.00
C ILE A 39 -3.63 -7.40 9.80
N PHE A 40 -2.30 -7.33 9.90
CA PHE A 40 -1.40 -7.74 8.82
C PHE A 40 -1.53 -9.22 8.48
N GLU A 41 -1.49 -10.11 9.47
CA GLU A 41 -1.60 -11.55 9.24
C GLU A 41 -2.99 -11.94 8.70
N SER A 42 -4.06 -11.30 9.17
CA SER A 42 -5.40 -11.53 8.60
C SER A 42 -5.50 -11.14 7.13
N LEU A 43 -4.86 -10.05 6.70
CA LEU A 43 -4.79 -9.69 5.29
C LEU A 43 -3.93 -10.69 4.51
N LYS A 44 -2.87 -11.19 5.13
CA LYS A 44 -1.93 -12.14 4.52
C LYS A 44 -2.52 -13.55 4.36
N GLU A 45 -3.49 -13.95 5.18
CA GLU A 45 -4.27 -15.18 4.94
C GLU A 45 -4.99 -15.15 3.59
N ASP A 46 -5.39 -13.96 3.13
CA ASP A 46 -6.00 -13.73 1.83
C ASP A 46 -5.01 -13.35 0.72
N GLN A 47 -3.70 -13.46 0.96
CA GLN A 47 -2.63 -12.99 0.06
C GLN A 47 -2.84 -13.42 -1.39
N THR A 48 -3.07 -14.71 -1.64
CA THR A 48 -3.28 -15.24 -3.00
C THR A 48 -4.49 -14.62 -3.69
N THR A 49 -5.58 -14.41 -2.95
CA THR A 49 -6.78 -13.77 -3.46
C THR A 49 -6.49 -12.31 -3.79
N ILE A 50 -5.80 -11.59 -2.90
CA ILE A 50 -5.47 -10.17 -3.08
C ILE A 50 -4.58 -9.99 -4.31
N GLU A 51 -3.47 -10.72 -4.39
CA GLU A 51 -2.54 -10.66 -5.52
C GLU A 51 -3.22 -11.04 -6.85
N SER A 52 -4.09 -12.05 -6.84
CA SER A 52 -4.84 -12.44 -8.04
C SER A 52 -5.84 -11.39 -8.51
N ASN A 53 -6.48 -10.63 -7.60
CA ASN A 53 -7.43 -9.58 -7.99
C ASN A 53 -6.73 -8.31 -8.46
N LEU A 54 -5.54 -8.04 -7.94
CA LEU A 54 -4.75 -6.86 -8.33
C LEU A 54 -3.90 -7.12 -9.58
N GLU A 55 -3.78 -8.37 -10.03
CA GLU A 55 -2.98 -8.80 -11.18
C GLU A 55 -1.54 -8.27 -11.13
N THR A 56 -1.00 -8.09 -9.92
CA THR A 56 0.27 -7.43 -9.66
C THR A 56 0.97 -8.05 -8.45
N GLU A 57 2.27 -7.84 -8.36
CA GLU A 57 3.04 -8.26 -7.19
C GLU A 57 2.75 -7.35 -6.01
N VAL A 58 2.35 -7.95 -4.89
CA VAL A 58 2.10 -7.24 -3.62
C VAL A 58 3.26 -7.55 -2.68
N VAL A 59 3.85 -6.50 -2.13
CA VAL A 59 4.95 -6.59 -1.17
C VAL A 59 4.39 -6.49 0.24
N TRP A 60 4.70 -7.49 1.06
CA TRP A 60 4.23 -7.66 2.43
C TRP A 60 5.39 -7.49 3.41
N GLU A 61 5.43 -6.36 4.12
CA GLU A 61 6.58 -5.93 4.91
C GLU A 61 6.18 -5.69 6.37
N PRO A 62 6.57 -6.56 7.32
CA PRO A 62 6.68 -6.14 8.72
C PRO A 62 7.83 -5.14 8.84
N LEU A 63 7.55 -3.94 9.36
CA LEU A 63 8.56 -2.87 9.39
C LEU A 63 9.55 -3.05 10.55
N PRO A 64 10.81 -2.60 10.39
CA PRO A 64 11.81 -2.67 11.44
C PRO A 64 11.34 -1.91 12.68
N ASN A 65 11.63 -2.48 13.85
CA ASN A 65 11.12 -2.15 15.20
C ASN A 65 9.81 -2.86 15.60
N GLY A 66 9.22 -3.69 14.72
CA GLY A 66 8.20 -4.68 15.09
C GLY A 66 6.83 -4.13 15.49
N ARG A 67 6.63 -2.80 15.46
CA ARG A 67 5.34 -2.18 15.73
C ARG A 67 4.48 -2.09 14.48
N ALA A 68 4.98 -1.49 13.41
CA ALA A 68 4.20 -1.19 12.22
C ALA A 68 4.34 -2.26 11.13
N CYS A 69 3.33 -2.38 10.28
CA CYS A 69 3.33 -3.25 9.11
C CYS A 69 2.96 -2.45 7.85
N ARG A 70 3.39 -2.94 6.69
CA ARG A 70 3.08 -2.34 5.39
C ARG A 70 2.70 -3.42 4.38
N ILE A 71 1.73 -3.10 3.54
CA ILE A 71 1.38 -3.87 2.35
C ILE A 71 1.41 -2.88 1.18
N LYS A 72 2.23 -3.10 0.16
CA LYS A 72 2.38 -2.14 -0.95
C LYS A 72 2.38 -2.82 -2.32
N VAL A 73 1.92 -2.08 -3.32
CA VAL A 73 2.11 -2.39 -4.73
C VAL A 73 3.13 -1.40 -5.28
N PRO A 74 4.39 -1.83 -5.50
CA PRO A 74 5.43 -0.95 -6.02
C PRO A 74 5.37 -0.83 -7.54
N ARG A 75 5.69 0.36 -8.04
CA ARG A 75 5.94 0.65 -9.44
C ARG A 75 7.30 1.36 -9.57
N PRO A 76 8.28 0.74 -10.27
CA PRO A 76 9.52 1.41 -10.59
C PRO A 76 9.28 2.66 -11.44
N THR A 77 10.05 3.71 -11.19
CA THR A 77 10.09 4.91 -12.03
C THR A 77 11.40 4.94 -12.84
N PRO A 78 11.41 5.51 -14.05
CA PRO A 78 12.61 5.54 -14.89
C PRO A 78 13.72 6.47 -14.36
N ALA A 79 13.35 7.44 -13.52
CA ALA A 79 14.24 8.41 -12.90
C ALA A 79 13.65 8.87 -11.55
N PRO A 80 14.43 9.63 -10.74
CA PRO A 80 13.89 10.33 -9.58
C PRO A 80 12.71 11.21 -9.94
N VAL A 81 11.74 11.36 -9.03
CA VAL A 81 10.50 12.12 -9.27
C VAL A 81 10.75 13.55 -9.80
N GLU A 82 11.85 14.18 -9.37
CA GLU A 82 12.26 15.53 -9.77
C GLU A 82 12.75 15.62 -11.22
N GLU A 83 13.12 14.48 -11.81
CA GLU A 83 13.67 14.37 -13.17
C GLU A 83 12.64 13.82 -14.18
N LEU A 84 11.46 13.42 -13.72
CA LEU A 84 10.41 12.90 -14.59
C LEU A 84 9.85 14.01 -15.49
N THR A 85 9.67 13.66 -16.76
CA THR A 85 8.95 14.49 -17.73
C THR A 85 7.47 14.63 -17.36
N PRO A 86 6.77 15.66 -17.88
CA PRO A 86 5.33 15.79 -17.64
C PRO A 86 4.50 14.57 -18.08
N ASP A 87 4.89 13.89 -19.16
CA ASP A 87 4.20 12.70 -19.63
C ASP A 87 4.40 11.52 -18.66
N GLU A 88 5.61 11.29 -18.17
CA GLU A 88 5.88 10.26 -17.15
C GLU A 88 5.17 10.55 -15.82
N GLN A 89 5.09 11.82 -15.43
CA GLN A 89 4.32 12.23 -14.24
C GLN A 89 2.83 11.92 -14.42
N ASN A 90 2.25 12.21 -15.58
CA ASN A 90 0.85 11.90 -15.88
C ASN A 90 0.60 10.39 -15.88
N GLU A 91 1.50 9.58 -16.47
CA GLU A 91 1.40 8.13 -16.41
C GLU A 91 1.44 7.57 -14.98
N LEU A 92 2.25 8.17 -14.10
CA LEU A 92 2.28 7.79 -12.68
C LEU A 92 1.00 8.18 -11.94
N ILE A 93 0.42 9.34 -12.25
CA ILE A 93 -0.86 9.78 -11.67
C ILE A 93 -1.99 8.85 -12.12
N ASP A 94 -2.07 8.55 -13.42
CA ASP A 94 -3.08 7.68 -13.99
C ASP A 94 -2.97 6.27 -13.40
N TRP A 95 -1.76 5.72 -13.34
CA TRP A 95 -1.55 4.44 -12.70
C TRP A 95 -1.87 4.46 -11.22
N GLY A 96 -1.38 5.48 -10.49
CA GLY A 96 -1.58 5.57 -9.05
C GLY A 96 -3.06 5.67 -8.68
N THR A 97 -3.85 6.37 -9.49
CA THR A 97 -5.30 6.49 -9.28
C THR A 97 -5.98 5.15 -9.50
N ASN A 98 -5.79 4.52 -10.67
CA ASN A 98 -6.40 3.23 -11.00
C ASN A 98 -5.98 2.13 -10.01
N GLN A 99 -4.69 2.10 -9.64
CA GLN A 99 -4.16 1.13 -8.70
C GLN A 99 -4.73 1.33 -7.29
N MET A 100 -4.92 2.57 -6.84
CA MET A 100 -5.53 2.84 -5.53
C MET A 100 -6.98 2.39 -5.49
N ASP A 101 -7.77 2.61 -6.54
CA ASP A 101 -9.16 2.16 -6.60
C ASP A 101 -9.25 0.63 -6.47
N ALA A 102 -8.47 -0.09 -7.28
CA ALA A 102 -8.40 -1.56 -7.21
C ALA A 102 -7.88 -2.05 -5.84
N PHE A 103 -6.84 -1.40 -5.31
CA PHE A 103 -6.24 -1.77 -4.02
C PHE A 103 -7.24 -1.61 -2.87
N ARG A 104 -8.01 -0.53 -2.84
CA ARG A 104 -9.05 -0.31 -1.82
C ARG A 104 -10.20 -1.29 -1.95
N GLU A 105 -10.68 -1.54 -3.17
CA GLU A 105 -11.78 -2.48 -3.42
C GLU A 105 -11.47 -3.88 -2.87
N VAL A 106 -10.20 -4.29 -2.98
CA VAL A 106 -9.74 -5.57 -2.46
C VAL A 106 -9.45 -5.51 -0.95
N ILE A 107 -8.86 -4.45 -0.43
CA ILE A 107 -8.40 -4.41 0.97
C ILE A 107 -9.51 -3.99 1.96
N GLU A 108 -10.32 -2.98 1.64
CA GLU A 108 -11.30 -2.41 2.58
C GLU A 108 -12.28 -3.44 3.16
N PRO A 109 -12.86 -4.38 2.37
CA PRO A 109 -13.79 -5.37 2.92
C PRO A 109 -13.17 -6.23 4.03
N ARG A 110 -11.85 -6.47 3.97
CA ARG A 110 -11.09 -7.29 4.91
C ARG A 110 -10.72 -6.55 6.19
N LEU A 111 -10.83 -5.22 6.19
CA LEU A 111 -10.55 -4.37 7.34
C LEU A 111 -11.76 -4.20 8.27
N THR A 112 -12.97 -4.46 7.80
CA THR A 112 -14.23 -4.22 8.55
C THR A 112 -14.40 -5.03 9.84
N GLN A 113 -13.55 -6.02 10.07
CA GLN A 113 -13.56 -6.87 11.25
C GLN A 113 -12.72 -6.33 12.44
N PHE A 114 -12.07 -5.17 12.28
CA PHE A 114 -11.14 -4.58 13.24
C PHE A 114 -11.61 -3.22 13.78
#